data_AF-A0A6L7IVS0-F1
#
_entry.id   AF-A0A6L7IVS0-F1
#
_cell.length_a   1.000
_cell.length_b   1.000
_cell.length_c   1.000
_cell.angle_alpha   90.00
_cell.angle_beta   90.00
_cell.angle_gamma   90.00
#
_symmetry.space_group_name_H-M   'P 1'
#
loop_
_entity.id
_entity.type
_entity.pdbx_description
1 polymer ?
#
loop_
_entity_poly.entity_id
_entity_poly.type
_entity_poly.pdbx_seq_one_letter_code
_entity_poly.pdbx_strand_id
1 'polypeptide(L)' 'MYKQTPQIETTLEAIDELTDVRMTLHGLSTLTLALSNSGMHAPEAIKLISCLLEHCASTACNSLAILSPENK' A
#
# COMPACT_ATOMS: atom_id res chain seq x y z
N MET A 1 -4.98 -10.22 9.28
CA MET A 1 -6.17 -9.73 8.57
C MET A 1 -5.70 -8.65 7.61
N TYR A 2 -5.07 -9.05 6.49
CA TYR A 2 -4.69 -8.11 5.43
C TYR A 2 -5.97 -7.81 4.66
N LYS A 3 -6.42 -6.56 4.76
CA LYS A 3 -7.71 -6.10 4.27
C LYS A 3 -7.88 -6.45 2.79
N GLN A 4 -9.10 -6.81 2.43
CA GLN A 4 -9.55 -6.80 1.03
C GLN A 4 -9.18 -5.46 0.40
N THR A 5 -8.86 -5.47 -0.89
CA THR A 5 -8.58 -4.26 -1.65
C THR A 5 -9.70 -3.24 -1.40
N PRO A 6 -9.38 -1.98 -1.04
CA PRO A 6 -10.39 -0.99 -0.72
C PRO A 6 -11.36 -0.82 -1.91
N GLN A 7 -12.66 -0.76 -1.60
CA GLN A 7 -13.69 -0.37 -2.55
C GLN A 7 -13.62 1.15 -2.68
N ILE A 8 -13.26 1.64 -3.86
CA ILE A 8 -13.09 3.06 -4.14
C ILE A 8 -14.15 3.44 -5.18
N GLU A 9 -15.12 4.25 -4.77
CA GLU A 9 -16.28 4.59 -5.60
C GLU A 9 -16.23 6.04 -6.08
N THR A 10 -15.48 6.90 -5.36
CA THR A 10 -15.40 8.33 -5.66
C THR A 10 -13.98 8.83 -5.88
N THR A 11 -13.87 9.97 -6.59
CA THR A 11 -12.59 10.69 -6.77
C THR A 11 -11.97 11.11 -5.43
N LEU A 12 -12.79 11.49 -4.44
CA LEU A 12 -12.29 11.91 -3.13
C LEU A 12 -11.67 10.73 -2.38
N GLU A 13 -12.36 9.60 -2.33
CA GLU A 13 -11.83 8.35 -1.76
C GLU A 13 -10.54 7.93 -2.46
N ALA A 14 -10.47 8.05 -3.80
CA ALA A 14 -9.26 7.73 -4.54
C ALA A 14 -8.05 8.58 -4.10
N ILE A 15 -8.25 9.88 -3.82
CA ILE A 15 -7.20 10.79 -3.36
C ILE A 15 -6.78 10.47 -1.92
N ASP A 16 -7.73 10.14 -1.05
CA ASP A 16 -7.46 9.77 0.34
C ASP A 16 -6.65 8.46 0.40
N GLU A 17 -7.05 7.44 -0.37
CA GLU A 17 -6.32 6.17 -0.47
C GLU A 17 -4.90 6.34 -1.03
N LEU A 18 -4.70 7.24 -2.02
CA LEU A 18 -3.36 7.58 -2.50
C LEU A 18 -2.51 8.28 -1.43
N THR A 19 -3.13 9.06 -0.56
CA THR A 19 -2.47 9.69 0.57
C THR A 19 -2.02 8.63 1.59
N ASP A 20 -2.85 7.63 1.86
CA ASP A 20 -2.53 6.52 2.76
C ASP A 20 -1.41 5.63 2.20
N VAL A 21 -1.45 5.34 0.89
CA VAL A 21 -0.34 4.66 0.18
C VAL A 21 0.96 5.43 0.34
N ARG A 22 0.94 6.76 0.14
CA ARG A 22 2.12 7.60 0.30
C ARG A 22 2.66 7.56 1.74
N MET A 23 1.80 7.66 2.75
CA MET A 23 2.22 7.58 4.15
C MET A 23 2.82 6.22 4.49
N THR A 24 2.21 5.15 4.00
CA THR A 24 2.69 3.77 4.19
C THR A 24 4.08 3.57 3.57
N LEU A 25 4.28 4.02 2.33
CA LEU A 25 5.57 3.94 1.64
C LEU A 25 6.63 4.83 2.29
N HIS A 26 6.24 5.98 2.84
CA HIS A 26 7.16 6.83 3.59
C HIS A 26 7.73 6.11 4.84
N GLY A 27 6.91 5.32 5.52
CA GLY A 27 7.33 4.50 6.67
C GLY A 27 8.15 3.26 6.31
N LEU A 28 8.24 2.89 5.03
CA LEU A 28 8.81 1.60 4.62
C LEU A 28 10.30 1.44 4.94
N SER A 29 11.10 2.50 4.81
CA SER A 29 12.52 2.47 5.15
C SER A 29 12.74 2.21 6.64
N THR A 30 11.97 2.89 7.49
CA THR A 30 11.99 2.73 8.94
C THR A 30 11.53 1.33 9.34
N LEU A 31 10.46 0.82 8.71
CA LEU A 31 9.98 -0.55 8.93
C LEU A 31 11.03 -1.59 8.53
N THR A 32 11.66 -1.42 7.37
CA THR A 32 12.70 -2.35 6.89
C THR A 32 13.89 -2.41 7.85
N LEU A 33 14.34 -1.25 8.35
CA LEU A 33 15.41 -1.17 9.34
C LEU A 33 14.99 -1.75 10.70
N ALA A 34 13.74 -1.56 11.11
CA ALA A 34 13.23 -2.19 12.33
C ALA A 34 13.21 -3.72 12.19
N LEU A 35 12.76 -4.24 11.04
CA LEU A 35 12.72 -5.67 10.75
C LEU A 35 14.12 -6.28 10.73
N SER A 36 15.12 -5.62 10.15
CA SER A 36 16.50 -6.12 10.15
C SER A 36 17.10 -6.24 11.56
N ASN A 37 16.58 -5.49 12.53
CA ASN A 37 17.02 -5.52 13.93
C ASN A 37 16.07 -6.30 14.85
N SER A 38 14.97 -6.84 14.33
CA SER A 38 13.89 -7.45 15.14
C SER A 38 14.17 -8.89 15.57
N GLY A 39 15.18 -9.55 14.99
CA GLY A 39 15.39 -10.99 15.14
C GLY A 39 14.40 -11.86 14.35
N MET A 40 13.50 -11.25 13.57
CA MET A 40 12.62 -11.97 12.65
C MET A 40 13.43 -12.71 11.58
N HIS A 41 12.98 -13.91 11.21
CA HIS A 41 13.60 -14.66 10.11
C HIS A 41 13.47 -13.88 8.80
N ALA A 42 14.58 -13.72 8.08
CA ALA A 42 14.62 -12.90 6.86
C ALA A 42 13.51 -13.22 5.83
N PRO A 43 13.15 -14.49 5.55
CA PRO A 43 12.04 -14.80 4.65
C PRO A 43 10.68 -14.26 5.11
N GLU A 44 10.42 -14.21 6.42
CA GLU A 44 9.18 -13.69 6.99
C GLU A 44 9.11 -12.16 6.87
N ALA A 45 10.23 -11.48 7.15
CA ALA A 45 10.35 -10.04 6.97
C ALA A 45 10.18 -9.64 5.50
N ILE A 46 10.80 -10.39 4.58
CA ILE A 46 10.62 -10.19 3.14
C ILE A 46 9.15 -10.38 2.76
N LYS A 47 8.51 -11.46 3.22
CA LYS A 47 7.10 -11.73 2.93
C LYS A 47 6.20 -10.59 3.40
N LEU A 48 6.44 -10.06 4.60
CA LEU A 48 5.68 -8.94 5.15
C LEU A 48 5.84 -7.66 4.31
N ILE A 49 7.08 -7.32 3.94
CA ILE A 49 7.37 -6.18 3.07
C ILE A 49 6.70 -6.37 1.69
N SER A 50 6.81 -7.56 1.10
CA SER A 50 6.17 -7.88 -0.19
C SER A 50 4.66 -7.74 -0.13
N CYS A 51 4.00 -8.26 0.92
CA CYS A 51 2.56 -8.12 1.07
C CYS A 51 2.13 -6.64 1.20
N LEU A 52 2.89 -5.83 1.93
CA LEU A 52 2.61 -4.40 2.08
C LEU A 52 2.78 -3.64 0.75
N LEU A 53 3.83 -3.96 0.00
CA LEU A 53 4.06 -3.37 -1.33
C LEU A 53 2.96 -3.75 -2.32
N GLU A 54 2.52 -5.01 -2.32
CA GLU A 54 1.45 -5.48 -3.19
C GLU A 54 0.10 -4.84 -2.86
N HIS A 55 -0.18 -4.62 -1.58
CA HIS A 55 -1.34 -3.85 -1.14
C HIS A 55 -1.28 -2.39 -1.61
N CYS A 56 -0.14 -1.72 -1.43
CA CYS A 56 0.05 -0.34 -1.90
C CYS A 56 -0.11 -0.23 -3.42
N ALA A 57 0.44 -1.18 -4.18
CA ALA A 57 0.32 -1.21 -5.63
C ALA A 57 -1.13 -1.39 -6.08
N SER A 58 -1.84 -2.36 -5.49
CA SER A 58 -3.25 -2.63 -5.82
C SER A 58 -4.14 -1.42 -5.53
N THR A 59 -3.93 -0.79 -4.37
CA THR A 59 -4.68 0.41 -3.96
C THR A 59 -4.41 1.58 -4.90
N ALA A 60 -3.13 1.83 -5.23
CA ALA A 60 -2.76 2.88 -6.18
C ALA A 60 -3.35 2.65 -7.57
N CYS A 61 -3.30 1.42 -8.10
CA CYS A 61 -3.89 1.08 -9.39
C CYS A 61 -5.41 1.34 -9.40
N ASN A 62 -6.12 0.93 -8.35
CA ASN A 62 -7.57 1.15 -8.24
C ASN A 62 -7.91 2.64 -8.15
N SER A 63 -7.20 3.40 -7.31
CA SER A 63 -7.40 4.85 -7.20
C SER A 63 -7.14 5.55 -8.53
N LEU A 64 -6.06 5.20 -9.22
CA LEU A 64 -5.72 5.81 -10.51
C LEU A 64 -6.73 5.48 -11.62
N ALA A 65 -7.35 4.29 -11.58
CA ALA A 65 -8.42 3.94 -12.52
C ALA A 65 -9.66 4.84 -12.35
N ILE A 66 -10.02 5.20 -11.12
CA ILE A 66 -11.11 6.13 -10.82
C ILE A 66 -10.77 7.57 -11.25
N LEU A 67 -9.49 7.97 -11.10
CA LEU A 67 -9.02 9.30 -11.49
C LEU A 67 -8.77 9.45 -13.00
N SER A 68 -8.75 8.35 -13.76
CA SER A 68 -8.48 8.37 -15.19
C SER A 68 -9.60 9.08 -15.96
N PRO A 69 -9.28 9.98 -16.90
CA PRO A 69 -10.26 10.76 -17.66
C PRO A 69 -11.12 9.93 -18.63
N GLU A 70 -10.80 8.65 -18.86
CA GLU A 70 -11.54 7.77 -19.79
C GLU A 70 -12.89 7.26 -19.25
N ASN A 71 -13.23 7.55 -17.98
CA ASN A 71 -14.49 7.14 -17.32
C ASN A 71 -15.57 8.24 -17.31
N LYS A 72 -15.50 9.23 -18.20
CA LYS A 72 -16.51 10.30 -18.34
C LYS A 72 -17.37 10.16 -19.60
#